data_AF-A0A9D8BSD7-F1
#
_entry.id   AF-A0A9D8BSD7-F1
#
_cell.length_a   1.000
_cell.length_b   1.000
_cell.length_c   1.000
_cell.angle_alpha   90.00
_cell.angle_beta   90.00
_cell.angle_gamma   90.00
#
_symmetry.space_group_name_H-M   'P 1'
#
loop_
_entity.id
_entity.type
_entity.pdbx_description
1 polymer ?
#
loop_
_entity_poly.entity_id
_entity_poly.type
_entity_poly.pdbx_seq_one_letter_code
_entity_poly.pdbx_strand_id
1 'polypeptide(L)' 'MSTYQQYWPILLAALGALIFAAGAIVVSFLLTRRHPNPAKQEPYECGIPPLSPARVQISVKFYLMA' A
#
# COMPACT_ATOMS: atom_id res chain seq x y z
N MET A 1 1.62 30.46 -25.38
CA MET A 1 1.54 29.05 -24.95
C MET A 1 0.42 28.95 -23.93
N SER A 2 -0.62 28.15 -24.15
CA SER A 2 -1.70 28.02 -23.16
C SER A 2 -1.20 27.17 -21.97
N THR A 3 -1.57 27.56 -20.75
CA THR A 3 -1.15 26.90 -19.50
C THR A 3 -1.50 25.41 -19.47
N TYR A 4 -2.58 25.00 -20.14
CA TYR A 4 -3.02 23.60 -20.25
C TYR A 4 -1.97 22.65 -20.84
N GLN A 5 -1.19 23.12 -21.83
CA GLN A 5 -0.14 22.32 -22.45
C GLN A 5 0.97 21.95 -21.46
N GLN A 6 1.13 22.72 -20.39
CA GLN A 6 2.16 22.49 -19.36
C GLN A 6 1.73 21.42 -18.33
N TYR A 7 0.44 21.19 -18.14
CA TYR A 7 -0.07 20.16 -17.22
C TYR A 7 -0.20 18.78 -17.87
N TRP A 8 -0.27 18.73 -19.21
CA TRP A 8 -0.40 17.49 -19.97
C TRP A 8 0.70 16.45 -19.67
N PRO A 9 2.00 16.81 -19.62
CA PRO A 9 3.07 15.86 -19.27
C PRO A 9 2.93 15.30 -17.85
N ILE A 10 2.44 16.10 -16.90
CA ILE A 10 2.26 15.70 -15.50
C ILE A 10 1.17 14.62 -15.40
N LEU A 11 0.06 14.82 -16.12
CA LEU A 11 -1.03 13.83 -16.17
C LEU A 11 -0.58 12.50 -16.78
N LEU A 12 0.18 12.56 -17.89
CA LEU A 12 0.73 11.36 -18.52
C LEU A 12 1.71 10.64 -17.60
N ALA A 13 2.57 11.37 -16.88
CA ALA A 13 3.48 10.79 -15.91
C ALA A 13 2.74 10.10 -14.75
N ALA A 14 1.72 10.75 -14.19
CA ALA A 14 0.90 10.17 -13.13
C ALA A 14 0.16 8.90 -13.60
N LEU A 15 -0.41 8.92 -14.80
CA LEU A 15 -1.06 7.74 -15.40
C LEU A 15 -0.04 6.62 -15.64
N GLY A 16 1.14 6.94 -16.17
CA GLY A 16 2.21 5.97 -16.38
C GLY A 16 2.67 5.33 -15.07
N ALA A 17 2.83 6.11 -14.00
CA ALA A 17 3.19 5.62 -12.68
C ALA A 17 2.12 4.67 -12.11
N LEU A 18 0.84 5.02 -12.25
CA LEU A 18 -0.29 4.16 -11.85
C LEU A 18 -0.31 2.84 -12.61
N ILE A 19 -0.17 2.90 -13.95
CA ILE A 19 -0.15 1.71 -14.81
C ILE A 19 1.02 0.81 -14.44
N PHE A 20 2.21 1.39 -14.22
CA PHE A 20 3.39 0.64 -13.83
C PHE A 20 3.22 -0.03 -12.47
N ALA A 21 2.74 0.69 -11.45
CA ALA A 21 2.51 0.15 -10.11
C ALA A 21 1.46 -0.97 -10.13
N ALA A 22 0.33 -0.75 -10.80
CA ALA A 22 -0.71 -1.76 -10.96
C ALA A 22 -0.19 -2.99 -11.73
N GLY A 23 0.56 -2.76 -12.82
CA GLY A 23 1.18 -3.82 -13.62
C GLY A 23 2.14 -4.67 -12.80
N ALA A 24 3.00 -4.05 -11.98
CA ALA A 24 3.92 -4.77 -11.10
C ALA A 24 3.19 -5.67 -10.09
N ILE A 25 2.10 -5.16 -9.48
CA ILE A 25 1.27 -5.92 -8.55
C ILE A 25 0.61 -7.11 -9.27
N VAL A 26 0.03 -6.88 -10.46
CA VAL A 26 -0.63 -7.93 -11.25
C VAL A 26 0.37 -9.02 -11.66
N VAL A 27 1.54 -8.63 -12.17
CA VAL A 27 2.60 -9.58 -12.55
C VAL A 27 3.06 -10.39 -11.34
N SER A 28 3.31 -9.73 -10.20
CA SER A 28 3.67 -10.42 -8.96
C SER A 28 2.61 -11.43 -8.53
N PHE A 29 1.33 -11.04 -8.58
CA PHE A 29 0.20 -11.89 -8.20
C PHE A 29 0.01 -13.11 -9.11
N LEU A 30 0.33 -12.97 -10.40
CA LEU A 30 0.24 -14.05 -11.40
C LEU A 30 1.44 -15.00 -11.34
N LEU A 31 2.66 -14.49 -11.10
CA LEU A 31 3.87 -15.31 -11.05
C LEU A 31 4.10 -15.99 -9.70
N THR A 32 3.48 -15.51 -8.61
CA THR A 32 3.71 -16.04 -7.27
C THR A 32 3.07 -17.43 -7.06
N ARG A 33 3.88 -18.38 -6.55
CA ARG A 33 3.36 -19.66 -6.06
C ARG A 33 2.62 -19.47 -4.73
N ARG A 34 1.31 -19.64 -4.74
CA ARG A 34 0.48 -19.46 -3.53
C ARG A 34 0.50 -20.71 -2.68
N HIS A 35 0.91 -20.54 -1.42
CA HIS A 35 0.84 -21.59 -0.40
C HIS A 35 0.35 -20.98 0.93
N PRO A 36 -0.96 -20.68 1.04
CA PRO A 36 -1.53 -20.14 2.27
C PRO A 36 -1.36 -21.15 3.41
N ASN A 37 -1.02 -20.64 4.59
CA ASN A 37 -0.89 -21.40 5.83
C ASN A 37 -1.37 -20.48 6.95
N PRO A 38 -2.20 -20.93 7.91
CA PRO A 38 -2.61 -20.13 9.06
C PRO A 38 -1.45 -19.39 9.74
N ALA A 39 -0.33 -20.06 9.99
CA ALA A 39 0.85 -19.45 10.62
C ALA A 39 1.48 -18.31 9.79
N LYS A 40 1.31 -18.30 8.46
CA LYS A 40 1.78 -17.20 7.58
C LYS A 40 0.79 -16.03 7.51
N GLN A 41 -0.45 -16.24 7.94
CA GLN A 41 -1.53 -15.26 7.93
C GLN A 41 -1.75 -14.62 9.29
N GLU A 42 -1.13 -15.15 10.34
CA GLU A 42 -1.14 -14.59 11.68
C GLU A 42 -0.27 -13.31 11.77
N PRO A 43 -0.67 -12.32 12.59
CA PRO A 43 0.17 -11.17 12.90
C PRO A 43 1.52 -11.57 13.47
N TYR A 44 2.56 -10.82 13.10
CA TYR A 44 3.91 -11.10 13.55
C TYR A 44 4.12 -10.62 15.00
N GLU A 45 4.29 -11.57 15.92
CA GLU A 45 4.76 -11.33 17.29
C GLU A 45 5.63 -12.50 17.79
N CYS A 46 6.55 -13.00 16.95
CA CYS A 46 7.43 -14.13 17.30
C CYS A 46 6.69 -15.40 17.81
N GLY A 47 5.47 -15.65 17.33
CA GLY A 47 4.64 -16.78 17.77
C GLY A 47 3.83 -16.51 19.04
N ILE A 48 3.86 -15.28 19.57
CA ILE A 48 3.00 -14.84 20.66
C ILE A 48 1.66 -14.43 20.05
N PRO A 49 0.52 -14.92 20.56
CA PRO A 49 -0.77 -14.45 20.08
C PRO A 49 -0.96 -12.98 20.48
N PRO A 50 -1.45 -12.11 19.59
CA PRO A 50 -1.65 -10.70 19.89
C PRO A 50 -2.60 -10.54 21.07
N LEU A 51 -2.09 -9.94 22.15
CA LEU A 51 -2.78 -9.83 23.43
C LEU A 51 -3.80 -8.67 23.45
N SER A 52 -3.61 -7.67 22.60
CA SER A 52 -4.39 -6.43 22.59
C SER A 52 -5.31 -6.34 21.38
N PRO A 53 -6.52 -5.76 21.52
CA PRO A 53 -7.33 -5.40 20.35
C PRO A 53 -6.55 -4.44 19.45
N ALA A 54 -6.72 -4.58 18.13
CA ALA A 54 -6.13 -3.66 17.13
C ALA A 54 -6.63 -2.20 17.26
N ARG A 55 -7.65 -1.97 18.09
CA ARG A 55 -8.25 -0.66 18.36
C ARG A 55 -7.75 -0.13 19.70
N VAL A 56 -6.64 0.59 19.66
CA VAL A 56 -6.06 1.30 20.80
C VAL A 56 -6.13 2.81 20.57
N GLN A 57 -6.11 3.59 21.66
CA GLN A 57 -5.97 5.03 21.56
C GLN A 57 -4.55 5.36 21.08
N ILE A 58 -4.46 5.91 19.88
CA ILE A 58 -3.21 6.42 19.31
C ILE A 58 -3.04 7.86 19.84
N SER A 59 -1.79 8.28 20.09
CA SER A 59 -1.48 9.62 20.60
C SER A 59 -2.12 10.73 19.76
N VAL A 60 -2.79 11.70 20.41
CA VAL A 60 -3.42 12.87 19.76
C VAL A 60 -2.41 13.70 18.97
N LYS A 61 -1.12 13.59 19.29
CA LYS A 61 -0.05 14.28 18.55
C LYS A 61 -0.06 13.97 17.05
N PHE A 62 -0.45 12.75 16.66
CA PHE A 62 -0.57 12.39 15.24
C PHE A 62 -1.72 13.13 14.54
N TYR A 63 -2.76 13.52 15.27
CA TYR A 63 -3.85 14.34 14.75
C TYR A 63 -3.45 15.82 14.63
N LEU A 64 -2.69 16.34 15.60
CA LEU A 64 -2.26 17.74 15.60
C LEU A 64 -1.23 18.06 14.50
N MET A 65 -0.52 17.05 13.96
CA MET A 65 0.50 17.24 12.93
C MET A 65 0.04 17.00 11.49
N ALA A 66 -1.08 16.30 11.29
CA ALA A 66 -1.59 15.90 9.98
C ALA A 66 -2.22 17.09 9.23
#